data_AF-A0A951EAH5-F1
#
_entry.id   AF-A0A951EAH5-F1
#
_cell.length_a   1.000
_cell.length_b   1.000
_cell.length_c   1.000
_cell.angle_alpha   90.00
_cell.angle_beta   90.00
_cell.angle_gamma   90.00
#
_symmetry.space_group_name_H-M   'P 1'
#
loop_
_entity.id
_entity.type
_entity.pdbx_description
1 polymer ?
#
loop_
_entity_poly.entity_id
_entity_poly.type
_entity_poly.pdbx_seq_one_letter_code
_entity_poly.pdbx_strand_id
1 'polypeptide(L)'
;MNTRPDSGKLRNGAAALRPGQVAFTEDRVDLAALYAESSIAEVLESLDRDLVGLVPVKTRIREIASLLLVEAARRGLGIQADPPSLHMSFTGNPGTGKTTVARRMADVLHRLKYIRRNHVVTVSRDDLVGQYIGHTAPKTKEILKRAMGGELFIDEAYYLYRPENERDYGQEAIEIL
;
A
#
# COMPACT_ATOMS: atom_id res chain seq x y z
N MET A 1 -1.49 -50.53 -44.45
CA MET A 1 -0.93 -51.25 -43.28
C MET A 1 -0.55 -50.20 -42.26
N ASN A 2 -1.18 -50.26 -41.10
CA ASN A 2 -1.24 -49.25 -40.04
C ASN A 2 -0.16 -49.55 -38.98
N THR A 3 0.64 -48.57 -38.53
CA THR A 3 1.25 -48.55 -37.17
C THR A 3 1.74 -47.15 -36.76
N ARG A 4 0.92 -46.48 -35.94
CA ARG A 4 1.15 -45.60 -34.76
C ARG A 4 2.42 -44.70 -34.65
N PRO A 5 2.28 -43.44 -34.16
CA PRO A 5 3.39 -42.61 -33.71
C PRO A 5 3.78 -42.92 -32.25
N ASP A 6 5.09 -42.91 -31.98
CA ASP A 6 5.66 -43.16 -30.65
C ASP A 6 5.69 -41.87 -29.82
N SER A 7 5.29 -42.02 -28.57
CA SER A 7 5.11 -40.97 -27.58
C SER A 7 6.08 -41.19 -26.44
N GLY A 8 6.97 -40.23 -26.17
CA GLY A 8 7.64 -40.14 -24.87
C GLY A 8 9.11 -39.77 -24.93
N LYS A 9 9.42 -38.54 -24.51
CA LYS A 9 10.28 -38.24 -23.34
C LYS A 9 10.49 -36.73 -23.22
N LEU A 10 9.56 -36.07 -22.52
CA LEU A 10 9.83 -34.78 -21.90
C LEU A 10 10.78 -35.03 -20.72
N ARG A 11 12.04 -34.63 -20.88
CA ARG A 11 13.03 -34.66 -19.79
C ARG A 11 12.74 -33.45 -18.90
N ASN A 12 12.01 -33.67 -17.80
CA ASN A 12 11.88 -32.70 -16.72
C ASN A 12 13.24 -32.51 -16.03
N GLY A 13 14.00 -31.53 -16.49
CA GLY A 13 15.13 -30.97 -15.75
C GLY A 13 14.61 -29.89 -14.82
N ALA A 14 14.37 -30.23 -13.55
CA ALA A 14 14.11 -29.25 -12.51
C ALA A 14 15.39 -28.45 -12.23
N ALA A 15 15.61 -27.40 -13.01
CA ALA A 15 16.63 -26.41 -12.73
C ALA A 15 16.12 -25.54 -11.57
N ALA A 16 16.90 -25.49 -10.48
CA ALA A 16 16.61 -24.64 -9.33
C ALA A 16 16.50 -23.17 -9.77
N LEU A 17 15.32 -22.57 -9.55
CA LEU A 17 15.03 -21.17 -9.86
C LEU A 17 15.81 -20.25 -8.91
N ARG A 18 16.36 -19.16 -9.46
CA ARG A 18 17.07 -18.11 -8.71
C ARG A 18 16.05 -17.12 -8.10
N PRO A 19 16.37 -16.44 -6.98
CA PRO A 19 15.48 -15.45 -6.39
C PRO A 19 15.16 -14.33 -7.38
N GLY A 20 13.87 -14.12 -7.68
CA GLY A 20 13.39 -13.10 -8.61
C GLY A 20 13.04 -13.60 -10.02
N GLN A 21 13.09 -14.91 -10.27
CA GLN A 21 12.70 -15.50 -11.55
C GLN A 21 11.27 -16.05 -11.46
N VAL A 22 10.31 -15.32 -12.03
CA VAL A 22 8.91 -15.73 -12.09
C VAL A 22 8.80 -17.08 -12.81
N ALA A 23 8.17 -18.07 -12.19
CA ALA A 23 7.94 -19.38 -12.77
C ALA A 23 6.92 -19.27 -13.91
N PHE A 24 7.40 -19.12 -15.15
CA PHE A 24 6.56 -19.07 -16.33
C PHE A 24 6.42 -20.48 -16.95
N THR A 25 5.17 -20.90 -17.18
CA THR A 25 4.85 -22.00 -18.11
C THR A 25 3.95 -21.43 -19.21
N GLU A 26 4.44 -21.50 -20.45
CA GLU A 26 3.77 -21.22 -21.74
C GLU A 26 2.37 -20.56 -21.68
N ASP A 27 2.29 -19.24 -21.42
CA ASP A 27 1.07 -18.41 -21.40
C ASP A 27 0.23 -18.35 -20.11
N ARG A 28 0.73 -18.87 -18.97
CA ARG A 28 0.04 -18.72 -17.68
C ARG A 28 0.92 -18.05 -16.63
N VAL A 29 0.35 -17.05 -15.96
CA VAL A 29 0.89 -16.48 -14.73
C VAL A 29 0.39 -17.31 -13.55
N ASP A 30 1.31 -17.96 -12.85
CA ASP A 30 0.99 -18.62 -11.58
C ASP A 30 1.06 -17.61 -10.42
N LEU A 31 -0.10 -17.02 -10.11
CA LEU A 31 -0.24 -16.10 -8.98
C LEU A 31 -0.03 -16.80 -7.63
N ALA A 32 -0.28 -18.10 -7.52
CA ALA A 32 -0.10 -18.84 -6.28
C ALA A 32 1.39 -19.06 -5.99
N ALA A 33 2.18 -19.40 -7.01
CA ALA A 33 3.63 -19.49 -6.89
C ALA A 33 4.25 -18.12 -6.53
N LEU A 34 3.84 -17.06 -7.23
CA LEU A 34 4.29 -15.69 -6.93
C LEU A 34 3.94 -15.27 -5.49
N TYR A 35 2.75 -15.64 -5.01
CA TYR A 35 2.34 -15.37 -3.64
C TYR A 35 3.20 -16.12 -2.63
N ALA A 36 3.48 -17.41 -2.87
CA ALA A 36 4.31 -18.24 -2.00
C ALA A 36 5.79 -17.78 -1.95
N GLU A 37 6.31 -17.25 -3.06
CA GLU A 37 7.66 -16.69 -3.14
C GLU A 37 7.75 -15.27 -2.54
N SER A 38 6.61 -14.61 -2.33
CA SER A 38 6.55 -13.26 -1.77
C SER A 38 6.55 -13.26 -0.24
N SER A 39 6.93 -12.13 0.37
CA SER A 39 6.77 -11.90 1.81
C SER A 39 5.32 -11.63 2.23
N ILE A 40 4.35 -11.70 1.31
CA ILE A 40 2.96 -11.31 1.56
C ILE A 40 2.31 -12.23 2.59
N ALA A 41 2.49 -13.55 2.47
CA ALA A 41 1.88 -14.52 3.38
C ALA A 41 2.30 -14.29 4.83
N GLU A 42 3.61 -14.11 5.06
CA GLU A 42 4.17 -13.82 6.39
C GLU A 42 3.62 -12.50 6.97
N VAL A 43 3.47 -11.47 6.13
CA VAL A 43 2.88 -10.19 6.54
C VAL A 43 1.42 -10.37 6.94
N LEU A 44 0.61 -11.06 6.14
CA LEU A 44 -0.81 -11.29 6.43
C LEU A 44 -1.01 -12.14 7.69
N GLU A 45 -0.19 -13.16 7.90
CA GLU A 45 -0.23 -13.96 9.13
C GLU A 45 0.16 -13.14 10.36
N SER A 46 1.22 -12.33 10.26
CA SER A 46 1.63 -11.45 11.36
C SER A 46 0.55 -10.42 11.69
N LEU A 47 -0.12 -9.88 10.66
CA LEU A 47 -1.26 -8.99 10.82
C LEU A 47 -2.39 -9.67 11.59
N ASP A 48 -2.68 -10.93 11.25
CA ASP A 48 -3.77 -11.66 11.90
C ASP A 48 -3.51 -11.94 13.37
N ARG A 49 -2.25 -12.23 13.71
CA ARG A 49 -1.77 -12.46 15.08
C ARG A 49 -1.69 -11.17 15.91
N ASP A 50 -1.11 -10.11 15.33
CA ASP A 50 -0.71 -8.92 16.09
C ASP A 50 -1.86 -7.90 16.20
N LEU A 51 -2.89 -8.00 15.36
CA LEU A 51 -4.12 -7.20 15.42
C LEU A 51 -5.32 -8.09 15.73
N VAL A 52 -5.77 -8.09 16.99
CA VAL A 52 -7.02 -8.75 17.36
C VAL A 52 -8.20 -7.90 16.88
N GLY A 53 -9.13 -8.51 16.13
CA GLY A 53 -10.27 -7.80 15.54
C GLY A 53 -9.92 -7.01 14.27
N LEU A 54 -10.53 -5.83 14.10
CA LEU A 54 -10.30 -4.92 12.96
C LEU A 54 -10.52 -5.57 11.58
N VAL A 55 -11.56 -6.39 11.45
CA VAL A 55 -11.90 -7.09 10.19
C VAL A 55 -11.85 -6.17 8.97
N PRO A 56 -12.43 -4.94 8.97
CA PRO A 56 -12.38 -4.06 7.80
C PRO A 56 -10.97 -3.68 7.37
N VAL A 57 -10.08 -3.44 8.34
CA VAL A 57 -8.67 -3.07 8.10
C VAL A 57 -7.92 -4.27 7.49
N LYS A 58 -8.11 -5.46 8.07
CA LYS A 58 -7.48 -6.68 7.59
C LYS A 58 -7.95 -7.04 6.18
N THR A 59 -9.24 -6.89 5.90
CA THR A 59 -9.80 -7.07 4.56
C THR A 59 -9.14 -6.11 3.58
N ARG A 60 -9.04 -4.82 3.93
CA ARG A 60 -8.40 -3.82 3.07
C ARG A 60 -6.93 -4.14 2.79
N ILE A 61 -6.19 -4.65 3.77
CA ILE A 61 -4.80 -5.06 3.56
C ILE A 61 -4.71 -6.26 2.60
N ARG A 62 -5.61 -7.24 2.72
CA ARG A 62 -5.65 -8.39 1.79
C ARG A 62 -5.97 -7.96 0.36
N GLU A 63 -6.86 -6.99 0.18
CA GLU A 63 -7.15 -6.40 -1.14
C GLU A 63 -5.90 -5.73 -1.73
N ILE A 64 -5.18 -4.95 -0.92
CA ILE A 64 -3.93 -4.31 -1.33
C ILE A 64 -2.88 -5.35 -1.69
N ALA A 65 -2.66 -6.35 -0.84
CA ALA A 65 -1.73 -7.42 -1.09
C ALA A 65 -2.03 -8.14 -2.42
N SER A 66 -3.31 -8.41 -2.69
CA SER A 66 -3.76 -9.03 -3.94
C SER A 66 -3.46 -8.14 -5.14
N LEU A 67 -3.69 -6.83 -5.01
CA LEU A 67 -3.41 -5.86 -6.06
C LEU A 67 -1.91 -5.74 -6.36
N LEU A 68 -1.07 -5.72 -5.32
CA LEU A 68 0.39 -5.68 -5.46
C LEU A 68 0.95 -6.95 -6.10
N LEU A 69 0.37 -8.11 -5.79
CA LEU A 69 0.72 -9.37 -6.43
C LEU A 69 0.42 -9.35 -7.93
N VAL A 70 -0.76 -8.86 -8.31
CA VAL A 70 -1.15 -8.68 -9.72
C VAL A 70 -0.25 -7.66 -10.41
N GLU A 71 0.13 -6.58 -9.74
CA GLU A 71 1.03 -5.58 -10.28
C GLU A 71 2.45 -6.14 -10.49
N ALA A 72 2.94 -6.97 -9.57
CA ALA A 72 4.22 -7.67 -9.72
C ALA A 72 4.19 -8.62 -10.93
N ALA A 73 3.09 -9.36 -11.11
CA ALA A 73 2.89 -10.20 -12.29
C ALA A 73 2.87 -9.38 -13.59
N ARG A 74 2.13 -8.26 -13.62
CA ARG A 74 2.09 -7.35 -14.77
C ARG A 74 3.46 -6.81 -15.13
N ARG A 75 4.25 -6.40 -14.13
CA ARG A 75 5.64 -5.95 -14.31
C ARG A 75 6.52 -7.05 -14.89
N GLY A 76 6.37 -8.30 -14.42
CA GLY A 76 7.07 -9.45 -14.99
C GLY A 76 6.75 -9.72 -16.46
N LEU A 77 5.56 -9.31 -16.93
CA LEU A 77 5.12 -9.39 -18.32
C LEU A 77 5.42 -8.13 -19.15
N GLY A 78 6.05 -7.11 -18.56
CA GLY A 78 6.29 -5.83 -19.23
C GLY A 78 5.02 -4.99 -19.46
N ILE A 79 3.91 -5.32 -18.80
CA ILE A 79 2.67 -4.54 -18.88
C ILE A 79 2.80 -3.33 -17.95
N GLN A 80 2.82 -2.13 -18.53
CA GLN A 80 2.79 -0.89 -17.77
C GLN A 80 1.39 -0.63 -17.24
N ALA A 81 1.28 -0.38 -15.94
CA ALA A 81 0.06 0.06 -15.28
C ALA A 81 0.43 1.09 -14.22
N ASP A 82 -0.44 2.08 -14.03
CA ASP A 82 -0.25 3.06 -12.97
C ASP A 82 -0.43 2.40 -11.60
N PRO A 83 0.38 2.79 -10.59
CA PRO A 83 0.19 2.31 -9.24
C PRO A 83 -1.21 2.69 -8.72
N PRO A 84 -1.88 1.78 -8.00
CA PRO A 84 -3.19 2.08 -7.44
C PRO A 84 -3.10 3.14 -6.33
N SER A 85 -4.14 3.96 -6.20
CA SER A 85 -4.27 4.85 -5.04
C SER A 85 -4.60 4.03 -3.79
N LEU A 86 -3.75 4.16 -2.76
CA LEU A 86 -3.90 3.45 -1.47
C LEU A 86 -4.21 4.40 -0.31
N HIS A 87 -4.69 5.61 -0.58
CA HIS A 87 -5.15 6.50 0.47
C HIS A 87 -6.36 5.88 1.21
N MET A 88 -6.38 6.02 2.53
CA MET A 88 -7.41 5.44 3.39
C MET A 88 -7.98 6.49 4.34
N SER A 89 -9.24 6.31 4.74
CA SER A 89 -9.87 7.09 5.80
C SER A 89 -10.22 6.18 6.97
N PHE A 90 -9.71 6.52 8.16
CA PHE A 90 -10.04 5.82 9.40
C PHE A 90 -11.11 6.62 10.14
N THR A 91 -12.33 6.08 10.21
CA THR A 91 -13.46 6.72 10.88
C THR A 91 -13.81 6.00 12.19
N GLY A 92 -14.27 6.76 13.19
CA GLY A 92 -14.69 6.23 14.48
C GLY A 92 -14.49 7.22 15.62
N ASN A 93 -15.06 6.94 16.78
CA ASN A 93 -14.99 7.81 17.95
C ASN A 93 -13.54 8.06 18.42
N PRO A 94 -13.24 9.18 19.10
CA PRO A 94 -11.96 9.38 19.76
C PRO A 94 -11.61 8.21 20.69
N GLY A 95 -10.33 7.85 20.79
CA GLY A 95 -9.88 6.75 21.64
C GLY A 95 -10.06 5.32 21.07
N THR A 96 -10.58 5.15 19.84
CA THR A 96 -10.73 3.82 19.20
C THR A 96 -9.45 3.25 18.58
N GLY A 97 -8.29 3.86 18.86
CA GLY A 97 -6.99 3.35 18.42
C GLY A 97 -6.64 3.61 16.95
N LYS A 98 -7.33 4.54 16.25
CA LYS A 98 -7.07 4.88 14.83
C LYS A 98 -5.58 5.16 14.53
N THR A 99 -4.93 5.96 15.37
CA THR A 99 -3.49 6.28 15.22
C THR A 99 -2.60 5.05 15.34
N THR A 100 -2.96 4.11 16.24
CA THR A 100 -2.25 2.84 16.40
C THR A 100 -2.43 1.95 15.17
N VAL A 101 -3.64 1.93 14.60
CA VAL A 101 -3.93 1.20 13.37
C VAL A 101 -3.13 1.76 12.20
N ALA A 102 -3.10 3.08 12.03
CA ALA A 102 -2.31 3.72 10.98
C ALA A 102 -0.81 3.38 11.06
N ARG A 103 -0.22 3.44 12.27
CA ARG A 103 1.19 3.05 12.45
C ARG A 103 1.48 1.59 12.07
N ARG A 104 0.56 0.68 12.39
CA ARG A 104 0.70 -0.74 12.01
C ARG A 104 0.47 -0.93 10.51
N MET A 105 -0.42 -0.14 9.90
CA MET A 105 -0.62 -0.12 8.45
C MET A 105 0.65 0.27 7.71
N ALA A 106 1.35 1.32 8.16
CA ALA A 106 2.61 1.73 7.57
C ALA A 106 3.66 0.60 7.59
N ASP A 107 3.79 -0.12 8.71
CA ASP A 107 4.70 -1.25 8.83
C ASP A 107 4.36 -2.37 7.83
N VAL A 108 3.08 -2.71 7.72
CA VAL A 108 2.57 -3.68 6.74
C VAL A 108 2.89 -3.24 5.31
N LEU A 109 2.55 -2.00 4.94
CA LEU A 109 2.82 -1.44 3.61
C LEU A 109 4.33 -1.42 3.30
N HIS A 110 5.18 -1.18 4.30
CA HIS A 110 6.61 -1.22 4.14
C HIS A 110 7.13 -2.65 3.94
N ARG A 111 6.62 -3.64 4.69
CA ARG A 111 7.00 -5.05 4.53
C ARG A 111 6.53 -5.63 3.19
N LEU A 112 5.42 -5.13 2.66
CA LEU A 112 4.93 -5.41 1.31
C LEU A 112 5.70 -4.63 0.21
N LYS A 113 6.73 -3.86 0.59
CA LYS A 113 7.56 -3.03 -0.32
C LYS A 113 6.78 -1.98 -1.11
N TYR A 114 5.63 -1.56 -0.59
CA TYR A 114 4.82 -0.52 -1.20
C TYR A 114 5.35 0.88 -0.88
N ILE A 115 5.61 1.14 0.41
CA ILE A 115 6.31 2.36 0.83
C ILE A 115 7.79 2.08 1.03
N ARG A 116 8.63 3.06 0.71
CA ARG A 116 10.09 2.93 0.73
C ARG A 116 10.66 2.96 2.15
N ARG A 117 9.97 3.60 3.08
CA ARG A 117 10.40 3.82 4.46
C ARG A 117 9.25 3.48 5.39
N ASN A 118 9.53 2.74 6.46
CA ASN A 118 8.62 2.59 7.58
C ASN A 118 8.62 3.87 8.43
N HIS A 119 8.00 4.93 7.91
CA HIS A 119 7.97 6.24 8.54
C HIS A 119 6.57 6.81 8.46
N VAL A 120 6.00 7.14 9.61
CA VAL A 120 4.68 7.77 9.72
C VAL A 120 4.85 9.17 10.25
N VAL A 121 4.41 10.17 9.48
CA VAL A 121 4.31 11.55 9.93
C VAL A 121 2.87 11.79 10.36
N THR A 122 2.66 11.92 11.66
CA THR A 122 1.37 12.31 12.24
C THR A 122 1.29 13.82 12.27
N VAL A 123 0.23 14.38 11.71
CA VAL A 123 -0.05 15.82 11.70
C VAL A 123 -1.50 16.10 12.07
N SER A 124 -1.70 17.29 12.59
CA SER A 124 -3.01 17.89 12.86
C SER A 124 -3.23 19.10 11.96
N ARG A 125 -4.39 19.75 12.10
CA ARG A 125 -4.67 21.04 11.45
C ARG A 125 -3.59 22.09 11.77
N ASP A 126 -3.14 22.17 13.01
CA ASP A 126 -2.19 23.19 13.45
C ASP A 126 -0.81 23.01 12.83
N ASP A 127 -0.48 21.81 12.34
CA ASP A 127 0.77 21.51 11.64
C ASP A 127 0.70 21.88 10.15
N LEU A 128 -0.49 21.86 9.56
CA LEU A 128 -0.69 22.12 8.13
C LEU A 128 -1.04 23.59 7.85
N VAL A 129 -1.86 24.20 8.71
CA VAL A 129 -2.41 25.53 8.52
C VAL A 129 -1.51 26.60 9.16
N GLY A 130 -1.21 27.66 8.41
CA GLY A 130 -0.44 28.80 8.87
C GLY A 130 -1.27 29.78 9.69
N GLN A 131 -0.62 30.57 10.56
CA GLN A 131 -1.28 31.64 11.32
C GLN A 131 -1.55 32.90 10.46
N TYR A 132 -0.83 33.05 9.35
CA TYR A 132 -0.85 34.23 8.48
C TYR A 132 -1.01 33.85 7.02
N ILE A 133 -1.49 34.79 6.20
CA ILE A 133 -1.66 34.64 4.75
C ILE A 133 -0.34 34.19 4.11
N GLY A 134 -0.39 33.19 3.25
CA GLY A 134 0.77 32.69 2.50
C GLY A 134 1.71 31.79 3.31
N HIS A 135 1.43 31.53 4.58
CA HIS A 135 2.23 30.61 5.40
C HIS A 135 1.75 29.15 5.31
N THR A 136 0.49 28.90 4.93
CA THR A 136 -0.06 27.54 4.84
C THR A 136 0.62 26.73 3.75
N ALA A 137 0.78 27.30 2.55
CA ALA A 137 1.42 26.60 1.44
C ALA A 137 2.84 26.08 1.72
N PRO A 138 3.80 26.91 2.19
CA PRO A 138 5.14 26.41 2.49
C PRO A 138 5.13 25.38 3.63
N LYS A 139 4.29 25.57 4.64
CA LYS A 139 4.19 24.68 5.81
C LYS A 139 3.65 23.30 5.42
N THR A 140 2.56 23.25 4.65
CA THR A 140 2.00 21.99 4.13
C THR A 140 3.01 21.26 3.23
N LYS A 141 3.70 21.98 2.33
CA LYS A 141 4.73 21.39 1.46
C LYS A 141 5.91 20.80 2.23
N GLU A 142 6.33 21.43 3.32
CA GLU A 142 7.40 20.92 4.17
C GLU A 142 7.02 19.61 4.86
N ILE A 143 5.79 19.54 5.39
CA ILE A 143 5.23 18.33 5.97
C ILE A 143 5.14 17.21 4.92
N LEU A 144 4.62 17.51 3.73
CA LEU A 144 4.57 16.54 2.63
C LEU A 144 5.97 16.00 2.32
N LYS A 145 6.96 16.88 2.19
CA LYS A 145 8.35 16.50 1.93
C LYS A 145 8.92 15.58 3.01
N ARG A 146 8.56 15.80 4.28
CA ARG A 146 8.97 14.92 5.40
C ARG A 146 8.29 13.56 5.33
N ALA A 147 7.03 13.49 4.92
CA ALA A 147 6.27 12.25 4.78
C ALA A 147 6.64 11.44 3.52
N MET A 148 7.33 12.05 2.54
CA MET A 148 7.68 11.40 1.27
C MET A 148 8.40 10.06 1.47
N GLY A 149 7.85 9.03 0.81
CA GLY A 149 8.37 7.66 0.86
C GLY A 149 7.89 6.85 2.07
N GLY A 150 7.12 7.47 2.98
CA GLY A 150 6.41 6.83 4.07
C GLY A 150 4.91 7.11 4.01
N GLU A 151 4.28 7.29 5.17
CA GLU A 151 2.85 7.57 5.35
C GLU A 151 2.64 8.94 6.02
N LEU A 152 1.67 9.71 5.52
CA LEU A 152 1.15 10.91 6.17
C LEU A 152 -0.18 10.56 6.83
N PHE A 153 -0.24 10.69 8.16
CA PHE A 153 -1.46 10.52 8.91
C PHE A 153 -1.98 11.88 9.38
N ILE A 154 -3.14 12.29 8.85
CA ILE A 154 -3.81 13.54 9.22
C ILE A 154 -4.89 13.22 10.23
N ASP A 155 -4.66 13.58 11.49
CA ASP A 155 -5.67 13.41 12.52
C ASP A 155 -6.75 14.49 12.43
N GLU A 156 -7.99 14.08 12.68
CA GLU A 156 -9.18 14.95 12.61
C GLU A 156 -9.22 15.85 11.36
N ALA A 157 -8.90 15.27 10.20
CA ALA A 157 -8.75 15.99 8.92
C ALA A 157 -9.98 16.83 8.52
N TYR A 158 -11.17 16.49 9.03
CA TYR A 158 -12.39 17.28 8.83
C TYR A 158 -12.27 18.70 9.38
N TYR A 159 -11.38 18.95 10.36
CA TYR A 159 -11.12 20.30 10.84
C TYR A 159 -10.40 21.17 9.84
N LEU A 160 -9.76 20.64 8.79
CA LEU A 160 -9.09 21.44 7.76
C LEU A 160 -10.08 22.30 6.96
N TYR A 161 -11.34 21.89 6.85
CA TYR A 161 -12.34 22.66 6.11
C TYR A 161 -13.39 23.23 7.07
N ARG A 162 -13.48 24.57 7.15
CA ARG A 162 -14.52 25.27 7.94
C ARG A 162 -15.23 26.29 7.05
N PRO A 163 -16.39 25.95 6.45
CA PRO A 163 -17.06 26.80 5.47
C PRO A 163 -17.60 28.10 6.06
N GLU A 164 -17.82 28.17 7.38
CA GLU A 164 -18.37 29.33 8.08
C GLU A 164 -17.35 30.46 8.28
N ASN A 165 -16.06 30.23 7.97
CA ASN A 165 -15.00 31.21 8.17
C ASN A 165 -14.24 31.46 6.86
N GLU A 166 -14.62 32.50 6.12
CA GLU A 166 -13.97 32.90 4.86
C GLU A 166 -12.49 33.29 5.02
N ARG A 167 -12.02 33.53 6.25
CA ARG A 167 -10.61 33.81 6.57
C ARG A 167 -9.84 32.56 7.00
N ASP A 168 -10.40 31.37 6.80
CA ASP A 168 -9.73 30.12 7.11
C ASP A 168 -8.80 29.68 5.97
N TYR A 169 -7.51 29.56 6.28
CA TYR A 169 -6.50 29.07 5.34
C TYR A 169 -6.45 27.53 5.26
N GLY A 170 -7.37 26.82 5.90
CA GLY A 170 -7.42 25.36 5.86
C GLY A 170 -7.79 24.80 4.48
N GLN A 171 -8.56 25.54 3.68
CA GLN A 171 -8.82 25.16 2.28
C GLN A 171 -7.54 25.14 1.44
N GLU A 172 -6.64 26.10 1.63
CA GLU A 172 -5.34 26.15 0.94
C GLU A 172 -4.49 24.92 1.26
N ALA A 173 -4.55 24.39 2.49
CA ALA A 173 -3.87 23.15 2.84
C ALA A 173 -4.46 21.95 2.07
N ILE A 174 -5.79 21.88 1.91
CA ILE A 174 -6.47 20.80 1.19
C ILE A 174 -6.10 20.81 -0.30
N GLU A 175 -5.99 21.99 -0.92
CA GLU A 175 -5.62 22.13 -2.34
C GLU A 175 -4.19 21.67 -2.64
N ILE A 176 -3.33 21.56 -1.62
CA ILE A 176 -1.92 21.15 -1.76
C ILE A 176 -1.72 19.65 -1.51
N LEU A 177 -2.61 19.02 -0.73
CA LEU A 177 -2.59 17.59 -0.40
C LEU A 177 -2.99 16.73 -1.62
#